data_AF-J9D2Y4-F1
#
_entry.id   AF-J9D2Y4-F1
#
_cell.length_a   1.000
_cell.length_b   1.000
_cell.length_c   1.000
_cell.angle_alpha   90.00
_cell.angle_beta   90.00
_cell.angle_gamma   90.00
#
_symmetry.space_group_name_H-M   'P 1'
#
loop_
_entity.id
_entity.type
_entity.pdbx_description
1 polymer ?
#
loop_
_entity_poly.entity_id
_entity_poly.type
_entity_poly.pdbx_seq_one_letter_code
_entity_poly.pdbx_strand_id
1 'polypeptide(L)'
;MDDDNNFKKLAYFNNLKVTKNNENVLLNITKKPTKLNSEEKAAFDAVEKAQLIMNKLFLRAMQDTHETFSDPIFTEVLDRIRCIKGKKSIHALFIRTDYLFELTGCLVTPKQVEINTISCAFLFQGPILNKIHKLYVPQTIVSNSDEQFLKFIKSVKFLYDDMHKNSHNMCLTSKKFKRYLESDIDGGKSSLKNDFRSVSSYENAQENDQKEKNNKDINEIGKNNVEYIKEDDKNINKIENNNVNSINKNEDVKQTCQYVKKYENSKSVGLMVDNDVSFNSSNILEKLAIINKCKENNIDIFHVTFDDIRKKCIFLNKETGKQIDNTDIERYLNDKKTIDIEFDMYYNNIRVFFVYYRWYYNYEHYTEEDIILRALIECSSAVSLPSVELQILGLKIFQIRFKNEHYLLKFLSQEDAKTLLPFFGDYYKYTKEFVNKENKKDYVLKTLNEGGGNNLYDDEILKFDGDPNRVFFMKKINGISHQNTFVNDIFQRNVVPEIGVMGWLVAKDDVILYNENAGYICRSKDVSSNECGVSCGFGALDSLQFSDK
;
A
#
# COMPACT_ATOMS: atom_id res chain seq x y z
N MET A 1 11.06 18.37 30.90
CA MET A 1 10.09 17.27 31.07
C MET A 1 8.76 17.60 30.39
N ASP A 2 8.33 18.86 30.37
CA ASP A 2 7.08 19.27 29.71
C ASP A 2 7.06 19.05 28.19
N ASP A 3 8.18 19.28 27.49
CA ASP A 3 8.25 19.10 26.03
C ASP A 3 8.10 17.64 25.58
N ASP A 4 8.67 16.68 26.31
CA ASP A 4 8.58 15.25 25.96
C ASP A 4 7.16 14.71 26.18
N ASN A 5 6.51 15.14 27.27
CA ASN A 5 5.10 14.83 27.53
C ASN A 5 4.18 15.48 26.49
N ASN A 6 4.46 16.72 26.08
CA ASN A 6 3.69 17.40 25.04
C ASN A 6 3.86 16.71 23.68
N PHE A 7 5.08 16.29 23.32
CA PHE A 7 5.33 15.54 22.09
C PHE A 7 4.55 14.22 22.05
N LYS A 8 4.59 13.43 23.14
CA LYS A 8 3.85 12.15 23.24
C LYS A 8 2.34 12.36 23.13
N LYS A 9 1.80 13.36 23.83
CA LYS A 9 0.38 13.71 23.73
C LYS A 9 0.00 14.10 22.32
N LEU A 10 0.79 14.98 21.69
CA LEU A 10 0.54 15.46 20.34
C LEU A 10 0.56 14.31 19.32
N ALA A 11 1.53 13.41 19.41
CA ALA A 11 1.61 12.20 18.59
C ALA A 11 0.39 11.30 18.79
N TYR A 12 0.02 11.05 20.04
CA TYR A 12 -1.16 10.24 20.38
C TYR A 12 -2.44 10.86 19.80
N PHE A 13 -2.67 12.16 19.96
CA PHE A 13 -3.88 12.83 19.48
C PHE A 13 -3.99 12.90 17.96
N ASN A 14 -2.87 12.89 17.24
CA ASN A 14 -2.85 12.90 15.78
C ASN A 14 -2.74 11.48 15.18
N ASN A 15 -3.24 10.44 15.87
CA ASN A 15 -3.32 9.07 15.35
C ASN A 15 -1.97 8.37 15.04
N LEU A 16 -0.87 8.79 15.67
CA LEU A 16 0.36 7.99 15.73
C LEU A 16 0.22 6.89 16.79
N LYS A 17 -0.72 5.99 16.55
CA LYS A 17 -1.13 4.91 17.45
C LYS A 17 -1.20 3.60 16.69
N VAL A 18 -1.09 2.52 17.44
CA VAL A 18 -1.39 1.16 16.98
C VAL A 18 -2.31 0.49 18.01
N THR A 19 -3.26 -0.31 17.54
CA THR A 19 -4.11 -1.10 18.42
C THR A 19 -3.38 -2.39 18.81
N LYS A 20 -3.17 -2.62 20.10
CA LYS A 20 -2.59 -3.84 20.67
C LYS A 20 -3.45 -4.27 21.85
N ASN A 21 -3.86 -5.54 21.89
CA ASN A 21 -4.69 -6.10 22.96
C ASN A 21 -5.95 -5.25 23.28
N ASN A 22 -6.66 -4.80 22.25
CA ASN A 22 -7.84 -3.91 22.33
C ASN A 22 -7.57 -2.51 22.93
N GLU A 23 -6.30 -2.12 23.10
CA GLU A 23 -5.92 -0.79 23.56
C GLU A 23 -5.13 -0.04 22.48
N ASN A 24 -5.40 1.26 22.36
CA ASN A 24 -4.61 2.12 21.49
C ASN A 24 -3.35 2.57 22.23
N VAL A 25 -2.21 2.08 21.79
CA VAL A 25 -0.90 2.47 22.31
C VAL A 25 -0.19 3.40 21.34
N LEU A 26 0.64 4.29 21.85
CA LEU A 26 1.46 5.16 21.01
C LEU A 26 2.35 4.30 20.10
N LEU A 27 2.37 4.64 18.80
CA LEU A 27 3.28 4.01 17.85
C LEU A 27 4.73 4.26 18.29
N ASN A 28 5.61 3.29 18.09
CA ASN A 28 7.02 3.54 18.34
C ASN A 28 7.55 4.53 17.30
N ILE A 29 7.95 5.72 17.74
CA ILE A 29 8.40 6.83 16.89
C ILE A 29 9.72 7.39 17.42
N THR A 30 10.53 8.02 16.58
CA THR A 30 11.70 8.78 17.03
C THR A 30 11.30 10.10 17.67
N LYS A 31 12.08 10.58 18.64
CA LYS A 31 11.84 11.89 19.28
C LYS A 31 12.23 13.07 18.38
N LYS A 32 13.17 12.86 17.46
CA LYS A 32 13.69 13.87 16.53
C LYS A 32 13.87 13.27 15.14
N PRO A 33 13.77 14.07 14.08
CA PRO A 33 14.12 13.63 12.73
C PRO A 33 15.61 13.26 12.65
N THR A 34 15.92 12.21 11.90
CA THR A 34 17.29 11.84 11.59
C THR A 34 17.94 12.90 10.69
N LYS A 35 19.11 13.39 11.12
CA LYS A 35 19.86 14.44 10.43
C LYS A 35 20.76 13.86 9.36
N LEU A 36 20.44 14.15 8.10
CA LEU A 36 21.26 13.78 6.95
C LEU A 36 22.26 14.89 6.63
N ASN A 37 23.51 14.50 6.38
CA ASN A 37 24.56 15.39 5.87
C ASN A 37 24.38 15.68 4.36
N SER A 38 25.31 16.42 3.76
CA SER A 38 25.25 16.81 2.35
C SER A 38 25.27 15.62 1.38
N GLU A 39 26.08 14.61 1.67
CA GLU A 39 26.27 13.42 0.85
C GLU A 39 25.05 12.50 0.95
N GLU A 40 24.49 12.34 2.15
CA GLU A 40 23.25 11.61 2.39
C GLU A 40 22.04 12.31 1.76
N LYS A 41 22.00 13.65 1.80
CA LYS A 41 21.00 14.42 1.05
C LYS A 41 21.10 14.15 -0.45
N ALA A 42 22.32 14.14 -1.00
CA ALA A 42 22.50 13.84 -2.42
C ALA A 42 22.06 12.40 -2.77
N ALA A 43 22.31 11.44 -1.89
CA ALA A 43 21.80 10.07 -2.03
C ALA A 43 20.28 10.01 -1.98
N PHE A 44 19.64 10.75 -1.06
CA PHE A 44 18.19 10.89 -0.98
C PHE A 44 17.60 11.49 -2.27
N ASP A 45 18.12 12.63 -2.73
CA ASP A 45 17.68 13.28 -3.96
C ASP A 45 17.84 12.34 -5.19
N ALA A 46 18.85 11.46 -5.17
CA ALA A 46 19.10 10.49 -6.24
C ALA A 46 18.06 9.36 -6.24
N VAL A 47 17.71 8.78 -5.09
CA VAL A 47 16.67 7.74 -5.02
C VAL A 47 15.27 8.29 -5.32
N GLU A 48 14.99 9.54 -4.97
CA GLU A 48 13.74 10.21 -5.35
C GLU A 48 13.58 10.32 -6.87
N LYS A 49 14.66 10.65 -7.59
CA LYS A 49 14.66 10.70 -9.06
C LYS A 49 14.58 9.31 -9.67
N ALA A 50 15.32 8.35 -9.13
CA ALA A 50 15.32 6.97 -9.59
C ALA A 50 13.96 6.28 -9.45
N GLN A 51 13.12 6.73 -8.50
CA GLN A 51 11.78 6.19 -8.32
C GLN A 51 10.90 6.32 -9.58
N LEU A 52 11.06 7.40 -10.35
CA LEU A 52 10.34 7.57 -11.63
C LEU A 52 10.77 6.56 -12.70
N ILE A 53 12.04 6.14 -12.66
CA ILE A 53 12.59 5.11 -13.54
C ILE A 53 12.08 3.74 -13.07
N MET A 54 12.07 3.50 -11.76
CA MET A 54 11.52 2.29 -11.16
C MET A 54 10.05 2.06 -11.54
N ASN A 55 9.23 3.10 -11.50
CA ASN A 55 7.83 3.01 -11.91
C ASN A 55 7.69 2.54 -13.38
N LYS A 56 8.52 3.07 -14.30
CA LYS A 56 8.54 2.65 -15.71
C LYS A 56 9.01 1.21 -15.88
N LEU A 57 10.06 0.81 -15.15
CA LEU A 57 10.56 -0.56 -15.15
C LEU A 57 9.44 -1.53 -14.77
N PHE A 58 8.73 -1.25 -13.68
CA PHE A 58 7.64 -2.10 -13.20
C PHE A 58 6.47 -2.14 -14.19
N LEU A 59 6.02 -1.00 -14.72
CA LEU A 59 4.95 -1.00 -15.73
C LEU A 59 5.32 -1.87 -16.95
N ARG A 60 6.51 -1.69 -17.50
CA ARG A 60 6.94 -2.40 -18.71
C ARG A 60 7.16 -3.89 -18.45
N ALA A 61 7.69 -4.24 -17.28
CA ALA A 61 7.84 -5.63 -16.86
C ALA A 61 6.49 -6.32 -16.59
N MET A 62 5.47 -5.60 -16.10
CA MET A 62 4.10 -6.14 -15.95
C MET A 62 3.49 -6.51 -17.30
N GLN A 63 3.91 -5.85 -18.37
CA GLN A 63 3.38 -6.03 -19.72
C GLN A 63 4.15 -7.09 -20.52
N ASP A 64 5.21 -7.69 -19.95
CA ASP A 64 5.97 -8.75 -20.63
C ASP A 64 5.22 -10.08 -20.62
N THR A 65 5.07 -10.69 -21.80
CA THR A 65 4.19 -11.84 -22.00
C THR A 65 4.88 -13.20 -21.97
N HIS A 66 6.23 -13.27 -21.95
CA HIS A 66 6.92 -14.55 -22.17
C HIS A 66 8.08 -14.88 -21.23
N GLU A 67 8.93 -13.93 -20.85
CA GLU A 67 10.20 -14.29 -20.16
C GLU A 67 10.18 -13.96 -18.67
N THR A 68 9.62 -12.80 -18.30
CA THR A 68 9.59 -12.27 -16.92
C THR A 68 9.01 -13.26 -15.91
N PHE A 69 8.00 -14.03 -16.32
CA PHE A 69 7.21 -14.91 -15.45
C PHE A 69 7.46 -16.40 -15.66
N SER A 70 8.49 -16.78 -16.43
CA SER A 70 8.74 -18.17 -16.88
C SER A 70 9.29 -19.12 -15.80
N ASP A 71 9.41 -18.70 -14.54
CA ASP A 71 10.05 -19.46 -13.46
C ASP A 71 9.04 -19.91 -12.39
N PRO A 72 8.55 -21.17 -12.48
CA PRO A 72 7.40 -21.64 -11.69
C PRO A 72 7.71 -21.84 -10.20
N ILE A 73 8.99 -21.91 -9.80
CA ILE A 73 9.38 -22.13 -8.39
C ILE A 73 8.93 -20.97 -7.49
N PHE A 74 8.74 -19.77 -8.06
CA PHE A 74 8.65 -18.52 -7.30
C PHE A 74 7.25 -17.90 -7.22
N THR A 75 6.26 -18.42 -7.97
CA THR A 75 4.98 -17.71 -8.19
C THR A 75 3.73 -18.58 -8.20
N GLU A 76 3.81 -19.89 -7.92
CA GLU A 76 2.77 -20.90 -8.25
C GLU A 76 1.31 -20.43 -8.08
N VAL A 77 0.95 -19.84 -6.95
CA VAL A 77 -0.42 -19.31 -6.72
C VAL A 77 -0.73 -18.07 -7.57
N LEU A 78 0.14 -17.07 -7.57
CA LEU A 78 -0.07 -15.83 -8.32
C LEU A 78 0.01 -16.06 -9.83
N ASP A 79 0.84 -17.01 -10.27
CA ASP A 79 0.98 -17.35 -11.68
C ASP A 79 -0.25 -18.06 -12.24
N ARG A 80 -0.92 -18.90 -11.43
CA ARG A 80 -2.23 -19.47 -11.77
C ARG A 80 -3.24 -18.37 -12.10
N ILE A 81 -3.31 -17.33 -11.26
CA ILE A 81 -4.19 -16.18 -11.47
C ILE A 81 -3.76 -15.37 -12.70
N ARG A 82 -2.45 -15.10 -12.84
CA ARG A 82 -1.90 -14.34 -13.97
C ARG A 82 -2.19 -15.01 -15.32
N CYS A 83 -2.03 -16.33 -15.42
CA CYS A 83 -2.17 -17.06 -16.68
C CYS A 83 -3.57 -16.94 -17.29
N ILE A 84 -4.61 -16.81 -16.46
CA ILE A 84 -5.98 -16.70 -16.93
C ILE A 84 -6.43 -15.25 -17.16
N LYS A 85 -5.66 -14.28 -16.67
CA LYS A 85 -6.04 -12.87 -16.71
C LYS A 85 -6.02 -12.33 -18.14
N GLY A 86 -7.12 -11.73 -18.57
CA GLY A 86 -7.24 -11.03 -19.84
C GLY A 86 -6.56 -9.65 -19.84
N LYS A 87 -6.41 -9.04 -21.03
CA LYS A 87 -5.80 -7.71 -21.16
C LYS A 87 -6.65 -6.67 -20.40
N LYS A 88 -5.98 -5.79 -19.65
CA LYS A 88 -6.59 -4.60 -19.04
C LYS A 88 -6.24 -3.36 -19.85
N SER A 89 -7.19 -2.43 -19.94
CA SER A 89 -6.95 -1.10 -20.51
C SER A 89 -6.23 -0.17 -19.52
N ILE A 90 -6.58 -0.24 -18.23
CA ILE A 90 -5.96 0.57 -17.18
C ILE A 90 -4.90 -0.26 -16.46
N HIS A 91 -3.67 0.25 -16.44
CA HIS A 91 -2.59 -0.24 -15.60
C HIS A 91 -2.29 0.80 -14.52
N ALA A 92 -2.30 0.38 -13.27
CA ALA A 92 -2.05 1.24 -12.13
C ALA A 92 -1.07 0.55 -11.18
N LEU A 93 -0.05 1.27 -10.74
CA LEU A 93 0.91 0.81 -9.74
C LEU A 93 1.17 1.89 -8.71
N PHE A 94 1.35 1.44 -7.47
CA PHE A 94 1.86 2.22 -6.36
C PHE A 94 2.91 1.35 -5.65
N ILE A 95 4.17 1.77 -5.69
CA ILE A 95 5.30 0.99 -5.20
C ILE A 95 6.12 1.79 -4.20
N ARG A 96 6.78 1.11 -3.26
CA ARG A 96 7.75 1.69 -2.34
C ARG A 96 9.07 0.95 -2.44
N THR A 97 10.15 1.67 -2.68
CA THR A 97 11.51 1.12 -2.69
C THR A 97 12.23 1.58 -1.43
N ASP A 98 12.65 0.62 -0.61
CA ASP A 98 13.30 0.89 0.67
C ASP A 98 14.82 0.82 0.51
N TYR A 99 15.53 1.81 1.04
CA TYR A 99 16.98 1.97 0.92
C TYR A 99 17.65 2.12 2.28
N LEU A 100 18.85 1.56 2.38
CA LEU A 100 19.85 1.92 3.38
C LEU A 100 20.99 2.66 2.70
N PHE A 101 21.52 3.70 3.34
CA PHE A 101 22.68 4.42 2.82
C PHE A 101 23.95 3.80 3.39
N GLU A 102 24.88 3.44 2.52
CA GLU A 102 26.17 2.85 2.89
C GLU A 102 27.31 3.76 2.44
N LEU A 103 28.36 3.84 3.26
CA LEU A 103 29.58 4.56 2.91
C LEU A 103 30.50 3.64 2.10
N THR A 104 30.66 3.93 0.80
CA THR A 104 31.60 3.25 -0.09
C THR A 104 32.78 4.18 -0.37
N GLY A 105 33.89 4.00 0.36
CA GLY A 105 35.00 4.94 0.32
C GLY A 105 34.60 6.30 0.92
N CYS A 106 34.61 7.35 0.09
CA CYS A 106 34.15 8.69 0.49
C CYS A 106 32.74 9.03 -0.01
N LEU A 107 32.04 8.09 -0.66
CA LEU A 107 30.74 8.33 -1.27
C LEU A 107 29.62 7.63 -0.49
N VAL A 108 28.54 8.36 -0.23
CA VAL A 108 27.31 7.77 0.30
C VAL A 108 26.52 7.19 -0.88
N THR A 109 26.32 5.88 -0.87
CA THR A 109 25.57 5.16 -1.91
C THR A 109 24.31 4.55 -1.31
N PRO A 110 23.12 4.83 -1.88
CA PRO A 110 21.90 4.16 -1.46
C PRO A 110 21.88 2.73 -1.99
N LYS A 111 21.48 1.78 -1.13
CA LYS A 111 21.35 0.36 -1.45
C LYS A 111 19.93 -0.11 -1.14
N GLN A 112 19.28 -0.67 -2.14
CA GLN A 112 17.93 -1.20 -2.07
C GLN A 112 17.89 -2.40 -1.12
N VAL A 113 17.06 -2.29 -0.10
CA VAL A 113 16.76 -3.33 0.88
C VAL A 113 15.64 -4.22 0.38
N GLU A 114 14.55 -3.61 -0.07
CA GLU A 114 13.33 -4.28 -0.53
C GLU A 114 12.53 -3.39 -1.47
N ILE A 115 11.61 -4.01 -2.21
CA ILE A 115 10.58 -3.33 -3.00
C ILE A 115 9.24 -3.85 -2.48
N ASN A 116 8.37 -2.94 -2.09
CA ASN A 116 7.03 -3.23 -1.62
C ASN A 116 6.01 -2.80 -2.67
N THR A 117 5.20 -3.74 -3.16
CA THR A 117 4.13 -3.47 -4.14
C THR A 117 2.72 -3.75 -3.61
N ILE A 118 2.61 -4.34 -2.43
CA ILE A 118 1.36 -4.69 -1.77
C ILE A 118 1.30 -4.10 -0.37
N SER A 119 0.13 -3.58 0.01
CA SER A 119 -0.16 -3.10 1.36
C SER A 119 0.91 -2.17 1.96
N CYS A 120 1.41 -1.21 1.20
CA CYS A 120 2.39 -0.22 1.68
C CYS A 120 1.85 0.50 2.93
N ALA A 121 2.56 0.34 4.05
CA ALA A 121 2.20 0.94 5.33
C ALA A 121 2.84 2.33 5.54
N PHE A 122 2.30 3.08 6.50
CA PHE A 122 2.77 4.39 6.95
C PHE A 122 2.61 5.54 5.94
N LEU A 123 1.77 5.36 4.92
CA LEU A 123 1.42 6.37 3.91
C LEU A 123 0.86 7.65 4.54
N PHE A 124 0.09 7.51 5.63
CA PHE A 124 -0.55 8.65 6.31
C PHE A 124 0.14 8.98 7.64
N GLN A 125 0.61 7.97 8.36
CA GLN A 125 1.29 8.18 9.65
C GLN A 125 2.67 8.84 9.49
N GLY A 126 3.40 8.56 8.40
CA GLY A 126 4.68 9.21 8.09
C GLY A 126 4.58 10.74 8.02
N PRO A 127 3.74 11.30 7.12
CA PRO A 127 3.50 12.74 7.03
C PRO A 127 3.05 13.39 8.35
N ILE A 128 2.24 12.69 9.15
CA ILE A 128 1.82 13.17 10.47
C ILE A 128 3.02 13.34 11.40
N LEU A 129 3.89 12.32 11.50
CA LEU A 129 5.10 12.41 12.31
C LEU A 129 6.02 13.53 11.80
N ASN A 130 6.19 13.67 10.48
CA ASN A 130 7.01 14.73 9.93
C ASN A 130 6.48 16.12 10.31
N LYS A 131 5.16 16.33 10.26
CA LYS A 131 4.50 17.58 10.66
C LYS A 131 4.71 17.88 12.15
N ILE A 132 4.63 16.86 13.01
CA ILE A 132 4.91 16.99 14.45
C ILE A 132 6.37 17.36 14.67
N HIS A 133 7.32 16.60 14.10
CA HIS A 133 8.75 16.90 14.21
C HIS A 133 9.08 18.31 13.70
N LYS A 134 8.42 18.77 12.63
CA LYS A 134 8.61 20.11 12.08
C LYS A 134 8.30 21.25 13.04
N LEU A 135 7.39 21.05 14.01
CA LEU A 135 7.10 22.04 15.04
C LEU A 135 8.29 22.27 15.98
N TYR A 136 9.11 21.25 16.19
CA TYR A 136 10.27 21.29 17.07
C TYR A 136 11.58 21.49 16.29
N VAL A 137 11.61 21.07 15.02
CA VAL A 137 12.77 21.09 14.14
C VAL A 137 12.34 21.58 12.74
N PRO A 138 12.41 22.90 12.48
CA PRO A 138 11.89 23.51 11.24
C PRO A 138 12.43 22.91 9.93
N GLN A 139 13.66 22.38 9.95
CA GLN A 139 14.34 21.72 8.83
C GLN A 139 13.79 20.33 8.51
N THR A 140 12.80 19.83 9.25
CA THR A 140 12.16 18.54 8.98
C THR A 140 11.50 18.56 7.60
N ILE A 141 11.78 17.51 6.83
CA ILE A 141 11.20 17.25 5.51
C ILE A 141 9.84 16.61 5.73
N VAL A 142 8.80 17.21 5.15
CA VAL A 142 7.43 16.68 5.22
C VAL A 142 7.14 15.92 3.95
N SER A 143 6.91 14.61 4.08
CA SER A 143 6.44 13.76 3.00
C SER A 143 5.02 14.15 2.57
N ASN A 144 4.74 14.01 1.27
CA ASN A 144 3.41 14.21 0.68
C ASN A 144 2.76 12.88 0.24
N SER A 145 3.15 11.77 0.87
CA SER A 145 2.69 10.42 0.50
C SER A 145 1.18 10.23 0.62
N ASP A 146 0.54 10.87 1.61
CA ASP A 146 -0.91 10.91 1.79
C ASP A 146 -1.61 11.59 0.61
N GLU A 147 -1.14 12.77 0.21
CA GLU A 147 -1.68 13.52 -0.92
C GLU A 147 -1.47 12.79 -2.26
N GLN A 148 -0.31 12.18 -2.45
CA GLN A 148 0.04 11.47 -3.69
C GLN A 148 -0.75 10.17 -3.83
N PHE A 149 -0.97 9.44 -2.74
CA PHE A 149 -1.84 8.26 -2.74
C PHE A 149 -3.29 8.62 -3.10
N LEU A 150 -3.79 9.75 -2.59
CA LEU A 150 -5.12 10.25 -2.95
C LEU A 150 -5.20 10.63 -4.44
N LYS A 151 -4.18 11.31 -4.98
CA LYS A 151 -4.11 11.63 -6.43
C LYS A 151 -4.10 10.38 -7.29
N PHE A 152 -3.38 9.34 -6.86
CA PHE A 152 -3.37 8.04 -7.51
C PHE A 152 -4.78 7.44 -7.58
N ILE A 153 -5.50 7.34 -6.45
CA ILE A 153 -6.86 6.78 -6.42
C ILE A 153 -7.83 7.61 -7.27
N LYS A 154 -7.76 8.95 -7.19
CA LYS A 154 -8.56 9.85 -8.03
C LYS A 154 -8.34 9.59 -9.52
N SER A 155 -7.07 9.39 -9.92
CA SER A 155 -6.69 9.12 -11.30
C SER A 155 -7.29 7.80 -11.79
N VAL A 156 -7.20 6.75 -10.98
CA VAL A 156 -7.77 5.43 -11.30
C VAL A 156 -9.29 5.52 -11.41
N LYS A 157 -9.98 6.15 -10.44
CA LYS A 157 -11.43 6.34 -10.47
C LYS A 157 -11.89 7.08 -11.72
N PHE A 158 -11.24 8.19 -12.04
CA PHE A 158 -11.61 8.98 -13.22
C PHE A 158 -11.51 8.16 -14.51
N LEU A 159 -10.42 7.43 -14.71
CA LEU A 159 -10.22 6.65 -15.93
C LEU A 159 -11.24 5.52 -16.03
N TYR A 160 -11.52 4.86 -14.91
CA TYR A 160 -12.53 3.81 -14.86
C TYR A 160 -13.92 4.37 -15.17
N ASP A 161 -14.33 5.46 -14.50
CA ASP A 161 -15.64 6.08 -14.74
C ASP A 161 -15.77 6.62 -16.17
N ASP A 162 -14.68 7.12 -16.76
CA ASP A 162 -14.66 7.55 -18.16
C ASP A 162 -14.86 6.39 -19.14
N MET A 163 -14.20 5.25 -18.91
CA MET A 163 -14.41 4.04 -19.70
C MET A 163 -15.86 3.52 -19.66
N HIS A 164 -16.57 3.79 -18.57
CA HIS A 164 -17.94 3.32 -18.35
C HIS A 164 -19.03 4.36 -18.68
N LYS A 165 -18.67 5.52 -19.24
CA LYS A 165 -19.64 6.47 -19.80
C LYS A 165 -20.00 6.08 -21.23
N ASN A 166 -21.30 5.92 -21.52
CA ASN A 166 -21.85 5.55 -22.84
C ASN A 166 -21.63 6.60 -23.97
N SER A 167 -20.78 7.60 -23.81
CA SER A 167 -20.49 8.58 -24.86
C SER A 167 -19.39 8.06 -25.80
N HIS A 168 -19.81 7.51 -26.95
CA HIS A 168 -18.96 7.46 -28.13
C HIS A 168 -18.38 8.87 -28.39
N ASN A 169 -17.06 8.93 -28.62
CA ASN A 169 -16.27 10.13 -28.91
C ASN A 169 -15.98 11.05 -27.71
N MET A 170 -14.86 10.82 -27.03
CA MET A 170 -13.90 11.89 -26.76
C MET A 170 -12.52 11.28 -26.59
N CYS A 171 -11.59 11.62 -27.49
CA CYS A 171 -10.16 11.41 -27.25
C CYS A 171 -9.79 12.15 -25.95
N LEU A 172 -9.49 11.39 -24.89
CA LEU A 172 -8.98 11.90 -23.63
C LEU A 172 -7.62 12.56 -23.90
N THR A 173 -7.62 13.88 -24.11
CA THR A 173 -6.36 14.62 -24.17
C THR A 173 -5.79 14.70 -22.76
N SER A 174 -4.48 14.48 -22.61
CA SER A 174 -3.75 14.60 -21.33
C SER A 174 -4.05 15.93 -20.60
N LYS A 175 -4.40 16.99 -21.33
CA LYS A 175 -4.82 18.30 -20.79
C LYS A 175 -6.17 18.28 -20.08
N LYS A 176 -7.18 17.54 -20.56
CA LYS A 176 -8.50 17.45 -19.90
C LYS A 176 -8.39 16.66 -18.59
N PHE A 177 -7.56 15.62 -18.58
CA PHE A 177 -7.29 14.80 -17.39
C PHE A 177 -6.46 15.54 -16.33
N LYS A 178 -5.42 16.29 -16.74
CA LYS A 178 -4.65 17.15 -15.83
C LYS A 178 -5.52 18.23 -15.19
N ARG A 179 -6.37 18.91 -15.98
CA ARG A 179 -7.32 19.89 -15.45
C ARG A 179 -8.30 19.31 -14.42
N TYR A 180 -8.74 18.07 -14.60
CA TYR A 180 -9.61 17.39 -13.61
C TYR A 180 -8.88 17.12 -12.29
N LEU A 181 -7.62 16.69 -12.34
CA LEU A 181 -6.83 16.51 -11.12
C LEU A 181 -6.48 17.84 -10.43
N GLU A 182 -6.29 18.91 -11.20
CA GLU A 182 -5.95 20.25 -10.70
C GLU A 182 -7.18 21.02 -10.21
N SER A 183 -8.37 20.82 -10.81
CA SER A 183 -9.59 21.59 -10.52
C SER A 183 -10.14 21.38 -9.11
N ASP A 184 -9.79 20.26 -8.46
CA ASP A 184 -10.19 19.96 -7.08
C ASP A 184 -9.10 20.31 -6.06
N ILE A 185 -7.93 20.77 -6.49
CA ILE A 185 -6.84 21.19 -5.60
C ILE A 185 -6.93 22.71 -5.35
N ASP A 186 -7.35 23.49 -6.36
CA ASP A 186 -7.49 24.95 -6.23
C ASP A 186 -8.82 25.41 -5.61
N GLY A 187 -9.86 24.58 -5.62
CA GLY A 187 -11.09 24.81 -4.83
C GLY A 187 -10.86 24.63 -3.31
N GLY A 188 -9.69 24.11 -2.94
CA GLY A 188 -9.23 23.83 -1.59
C GLY A 188 -8.07 24.73 -1.15
N LYS A 189 -8.16 26.05 -1.37
CA LYS A 189 -7.54 27.00 -0.40
C LYS A 189 -8.23 26.98 0.97
N SER A 190 -9.00 25.94 1.29
CA SER A 190 -9.34 25.58 2.66
C SER A 190 -8.14 24.89 3.32
N SER A 191 -7.27 25.72 3.89
CA SER A 191 -6.57 25.42 5.13
C SER A 191 -6.16 23.95 5.39
N LEU A 192 -4.93 23.60 4.98
CA LEU A 192 -4.06 22.70 5.77
C LEU A 192 -3.85 23.19 7.23
N LYS A 193 -4.50 24.27 7.66
CA LYS A 193 -4.45 24.82 9.03
C LYS A 193 -5.39 24.13 10.04
N ASN A 194 -6.36 23.29 9.64
CA ASN A 194 -7.44 22.90 10.58
C ASN A 194 -7.53 21.42 11.01
N ASP A 195 -6.73 20.50 10.47
CA ASP A 195 -6.73 19.09 10.96
C ASP A 195 -5.62 18.77 11.97
N PHE A 196 -4.66 19.69 12.14
CA PHE A 196 -3.58 19.53 13.10
C PHE A 196 -4.01 20.10 14.46
N ARG A 197 -4.33 19.23 15.42
CA ARG A 197 -4.74 19.66 16.76
C ARG A 197 -3.54 20.27 17.50
N SER A 198 -3.60 21.56 17.83
CA SER A 198 -2.57 22.28 18.59
C SER A 198 -2.62 21.94 20.08
N VAL A 199 -1.53 22.17 20.81
CA VAL A 199 -1.50 22.03 22.28
C VAL A 199 -2.52 22.97 22.97
N SER A 200 -2.79 24.15 22.39
CA SER A 200 -3.82 25.08 22.90
C SER A 200 -5.26 24.57 22.74
N SER A 201 -5.53 23.71 21.75
CA SER A 201 -6.83 23.03 21.63
C SER A 201 -7.04 21.97 22.72
N TYR A 202 -5.95 21.47 23.32
CA TYR A 202 -5.96 20.55 24.45
C TYR A 202 -6.19 21.27 25.78
N GLU A 203 -5.53 22.42 26.03
CA GLU A 203 -5.74 23.19 27.27
C GLU A 203 -7.19 23.70 27.37
N ASN A 204 -7.76 24.17 26.24
CA ASN A 204 -9.17 24.55 26.17
C ASN A 204 -10.13 23.35 26.36
N ALA A 205 -9.76 22.15 25.87
CA ALA A 205 -10.53 20.94 26.11
C ALA A 205 -10.44 20.48 27.58
N GLN A 206 -9.30 20.66 28.25
CA GLN A 206 -9.15 20.36 29.68
C GLN A 206 -9.87 21.37 30.59
N GLU A 207 -9.90 22.67 30.24
CA GLU A 207 -10.71 23.66 30.96
C GLU A 207 -12.21 23.43 30.80
N ASN A 208 -12.65 22.96 29.62
CA ASN A 208 -14.02 22.55 29.39
C ASN A 208 -14.35 21.23 30.12
N ASP A 209 -13.45 20.24 30.11
CA ASP A 209 -13.60 18.98 30.86
C ASP A 209 -13.57 19.17 32.39
N GLN A 210 -12.84 20.18 32.89
CA GLN A 210 -12.83 20.53 34.33
C GLN A 210 -14.06 21.33 34.74
N LYS A 211 -14.65 22.13 33.85
CA LYS A 211 -15.95 22.77 34.08
C LYS A 211 -17.11 21.76 33.98
N GLU A 212 -17.03 20.78 33.07
CA GLU A 212 -18.02 19.70 32.97
C GLU A 212 -17.91 18.70 34.12
N LYS A 213 -16.72 18.43 34.68
CA LYS A 213 -16.57 17.57 35.86
C LYS A 213 -17.16 18.12 37.16
N ASN A 214 -17.53 19.40 37.23
CA ASN A 214 -18.26 19.97 38.36
C ASN A 214 -19.79 19.93 38.21
N ASN A 215 -20.31 19.44 37.08
CA ASN A 215 -21.70 19.09 36.92
C ASN A 215 -21.82 17.57 36.73
N LYS A 216 -22.42 16.92 37.72
CA LYS A 216 -22.77 15.49 37.69
C LYS A 216 -23.65 15.20 36.48
N ASP A 217 -23.16 14.37 35.55
CA ASP A 217 -23.82 13.20 34.98
C ASP A 217 -22.92 12.56 33.90
N ILE A 218 -22.10 11.59 34.32
CA ILE A 218 -21.24 10.80 33.43
C ILE A 218 -22.00 9.53 33.04
N ASN A 219 -22.72 9.57 31.92
CA ASN A 219 -23.14 8.38 31.17
C ASN A 219 -23.75 8.73 29.78
N GLU A 220 -23.10 9.55 28.93
CA GLU A 220 -23.65 9.72 27.55
C GLU A 220 -22.72 10.18 26.42
N ILE A 221 -21.38 10.11 26.56
CA ILE A 221 -20.46 10.54 25.47
C ILE A 221 -19.89 9.33 24.67
N GLY A 222 -20.31 8.10 24.99
CA GLY A 222 -19.88 6.87 24.32
C GLY A 222 -20.85 6.28 23.28
N LYS A 223 -21.97 6.94 22.96
CA LYS A 223 -23.01 6.38 22.05
C LYS A 223 -23.25 7.15 20.75
N ASN A 224 -22.76 8.38 20.60
CA ASN A 224 -23.13 9.23 19.45
C ASN A 224 -22.22 9.13 18.21
N ASN A 225 -21.36 8.11 18.10
CA ASN A 225 -20.61 7.82 16.87
C ASN A 225 -20.90 6.42 16.28
N VAL A 226 -22.00 5.77 16.68
CA VAL A 226 -22.45 4.47 16.14
C VAL A 226 -23.91 4.50 15.65
N GLU A 227 -24.57 5.65 15.61
CA GLU A 227 -25.98 5.78 15.21
C GLU A 227 -26.22 6.43 13.84
N TYR A 228 -25.33 6.22 12.87
CA TYR A 228 -25.59 6.53 11.45
C TYR A 228 -25.77 5.28 10.56
N ILE A 229 -26.08 4.12 11.17
CA ILE A 229 -26.35 2.86 10.44
C ILE A 229 -27.80 2.37 10.64
N LYS A 230 -28.66 3.07 11.39
CA LYS A 230 -30.03 2.57 11.71
C LYS A 230 -31.21 3.33 11.12
N GLU A 231 -31.02 4.40 10.36
CA GLU A 231 -32.16 5.15 9.79
C GLU A 231 -32.51 4.81 8.32
N ASP A 232 -31.64 4.12 7.58
CA ASP A 232 -31.97 3.68 6.21
C ASP A 232 -32.63 2.28 6.14
N ASP A 233 -32.62 1.50 7.24
CA ASP A 233 -33.25 0.17 7.29
C ASP A 233 -34.79 0.20 7.42
N LYS A 234 -35.39 1.35 7.75
CA LYS A 234 -36.86 1.45 7.91
C LYS A 234 -37.61 1.61 6.59
N ASN A 235 -36.94 1.98 5.50
CA ASN A 235 -37.56 2.08 4.17
C ASN A 235 -37.37 0.83 3.30
N ILE A 236 -36.51 -0.13 3.69
CA ILE A 236 -36.31 -1.39 2.98
C ILE A 236 -37.25 -2.49 3.51
N ASN A 237 -37.58 -2.48 4.80
CA ASN A 237 -38.44 -3.46 5.47
C ASN A 237 -39.94 -3.42 5.11
N LYS A 238 -40.36 -2.59 4.14
CA LYS A 238 -41.74 -2.57 3.64
C LYS A 238 -41.98 -3.42 2.37
N ILE A 239 -40.92 -4.04 1.84
CA ILE A 239 -41.01 -4.90 0.64
C ILE A 239 -40.90 -6.40 1.00
N GLU A 240 -40.40 -6.77 2.19
CA GLU A 240 -40.14 -8.18 2.55
C GLU A 240 -41.30 -8.97 3.17
N ASN A 241 -42.52 -8.43 3.20
CA ASN A 241 -43.69 -9.21 3.58
C ASN A 241 -44.63 -9.37 2.39
N ASN A 242 -44.24 -10.22 1.44
CA ASN A 242 -45.13 -11.16 0.78
C ASN A 242 -44.32 -12.19 -0.02
N ASN A 243 -44.56 -13.46 0.32
CA ASN A 243 -44.21 -14.69 -0.43
C ASN A 243 -42.74 -15.17 -0.39
N VAL A 244 -42.43 -15.86 0.70
CA VAL A 244 -41.57 -17.05 0.64
C VAL A 244 -42.32 -18.11 -0.16
N ASN A 245 -41.93 -18.36 -1.42
CA ASN A 245 -42.11 -19.65 -2.11
C ASN A 245 -41.32 -19.67 -3.44
N SER A 246 -40.53 -20.73 -3.62
CA SER A 246 -39.81 -21.16 -4.84
C SER A 246 -38.93 -20.11 -5.54
N ILE A 247 -37.63 -20.09 -5.20
CA ILE A 247 -36.61 -19.25 -5.85
C ILE A 247 -36.33 -19.78 -7.26
N ASN A 248 -36.79 -19.04 -8.26
CA ASN A 248 -36.55 -19.29 -9.66
C ASN A 248 -35.33 -18.44 -10.08
N LYS A 249 -34.12 -19.02 -10.11
CA LYS A 249 -32.82 -18.33 -10.37
C LYS A 249 -32.80 -17.41 -11.61
N ASN A 250 -33.72 -17.59 -12.56
CA ASN A 250 -33.79 -16.80 -13.80
C ASN A 250 -34.58 -15.48 -13.66
N GLU A 251 -35.43 -15.32 -12.65
CA GLU A 251 -36.19 -14.07 -12.43
C GLU A 251 -35.39 -13.04 -11.62
N ASP A 252 -34.63 -13.48 -10.61
CA ASP A 252 -33.73 -12.60 -9.84
C ASP A 252 -32.66 -11.95 -10.73
N VAL A 253 -32.04 -12.71 -11.64
CA VAL A 253 -31.04 -12.20 -12.60
C VAL A 253 -31.66 -11.16 -13.55
N LYS A 254 -32.91 -11.37 -14.00
CA LYS A 254 -33.62 -10.38 -14.84
C LYS A 254 -33.97 -9.11 -14.06
N GLN A 255 -34.32 -9.25 -12.79
CA GLN A 255 -34.60 -8.12 -11.90
C GLN A 255 -33.32 -7.33 -11.62
N THR A 256 -32.18 -7.99 -11.34
CA THR A 256 -30.87 -7.33 -11.19
C THR A 256 -30.44 -6.62 -12.48
N CYS A 257 -30.60 -7.23 -13.66
CA CYS A 257 -30.33 -6.57 -14.95
C CYS A 257 -31.24 -5.35 -15.20
N GLN A 258 -32.49 -5.37 -14.74
CA GLN A 258 -33.38 -4.19 -14.79
C GLN A 258 -33.01 -3.12 -13.76
N TYR A 259 -32.47 -3.50 -12.60
CA TYR A 259 -31.98 -2.57 -11.56
C TYR A 259 -30.65 -1.90 -11.93
N VAL A 260 -29.73 -2.61 -12.61
CA VAL A 260 -28.48 -2.04 -13.13
C VAL A 260 -28.74 -0.91 -14.14
N LYS A 261 -29.84 -0.97 -14.89
CA LYS A 261 -30.29 0.13 -15.77
C LYS A 261 -30.79 1.38 -15.02
N LYS A 262 -31.06 1.30 -13.71
CA LYS A 262 -31.63 2.42 -12.93
C LYS A 262 -30.55 3.34 -12.31
N TYR A 263 -29.27 2.98 -12.39
CA TYR A 263 -28.15 3.75 -11.85
C TYR A 263 -27.21 4.23 -12.96
N GLU A 264 -27.75 5.01 -13.91
CA GLU A 264 -26.98 5.68 -14.98
C GLU A 264 -26.20 6.94 -14.51
N ASN A 265 -26.17 7.24 -13.21
CA ASN A 265 -25.37 8.35 -12.66
C ASN A 265 -24.12 7.84 -11.94
N SER A 266 -23.00 7.74 -12.68
CA SER A 266 -21.58 7.86 -12.28
C SER A 266 -21.12 7.52 -10.84
N LYS A 267 -21.74 6.56 -10.14
CA LYS A 267 -21.30 6.15 -8.80
C LYS A 267 -20.62 4.80 -8.87
N SER A 268 -19.28 4.82 -8.83
CA SER A 268 -18.43 3.65 -8.60
C SER A 268 -17.74 3.76 -7.25
N VAL A 269 -17.48 2.61 -6.62
CA VAL A 269 -16.92 2.52 -5.26
C VAL A 269 -15.61 1.72 -5.26
N GLY A 270 -14.72 2.02 -4.32
CA GLY A 270 -13.51 1.25 -4.07
C GLY A 270 -13.72 0.27 -2.93
N LEU A 271 -12.98 -0.82 -2.92
CA LEU A 271 -12.94 -1.79 -1.82
C LEU A 271 -11.53 -1.85 -1.27
N MET A 272 -11.35 -1.58 0.03
CA MET A 272 -10.12 -1.88 0.76
C MET A 272 -10.32 -3.23 1.43
N VAL A 273 -9.57 -4.24 1.00
CA VAL A 273 -9.80 -5.63 1.36
C VAL A 273 -8.79 -6.12 2.37
N ASP A 274 -9.29 -6.70 3.45
CA ASP A 274 -8.51 -7.20 4.56
C ASP A 274 -9.00 -8.56 5.07
N ASN A 275 -8.26 -9.20 5.99
CA ASN A 275 -8.75 -10.39 6.68
C ASN A 275 -9.63 -10.05 7.90
N ASP A 276 -9.41 -8.89 8.52
CA ASP A 276 -10.17 -8.38 9.65
C ASP A 276 -10.51 -6.90 9.40
N VAL A 277 -11.78 -6.55 9.53
CA VAL A 277 -12.29 -5.17 9.39
C VAL A 277 -12.65 -4.53 10.74
N SER A 278 -12.50 -5.27 11.83
CA SER A 278 -12.79 -4.82 13.18
C SER A 278 -11.75 -3.80 13.67
N PHE A 279 -12.00 -3.20 14.84
CA PHE A 279 -11.02 -2.34 15.51
C PHE A 279 -9.74 -3.07 15.92
N ASN A 280 -9.70 -4.40 15.85
CA ASN A 280 -8.53 -5.22 16.16
C ASN A 280 -7.61 -5.42 14.95
N SER A 281 -8.05 -5.02 13.76
CA SER A 281 -7.23 -5.00 12.57
C SER A 281 -5.93 -4.24 12.83
N SER A 282 -4.81 -4.85 12.48
CA SER A 282 -3.51 -4.18 12.49
C SER A 282 -3.56 -2.90 11.64
N ASN A 283 -3.01 -1.80 12.16
CA ASN A 283 -2.97 -0.49 11.49
C ASN A 283 -4.37 0.05 11.06
N ILE A 284 -5.46 -0.32 11.76
CA ILE A 284 -6.83 0.14 11.46
C ILE A 284 -6.94 1.67 11.38
N LEU A 285 -6.23 2.39 12.24
CA LEU A 285 -6.27 3.86 12.27
C LEU A 285 -5.74 4.49 10.98
N GLU A 286 -4.71 3.90 10.36
CA GLU A 286 -4.23 4.33 9.05
C GLU A 286 -5.26 4.03 7.95
N LYS A 287 -5.88 2.83 7.98
CA LYS A 287 -6.92 2.44 7.01
C LYS A 287 -8.12 3.40 7.07
N LEU A 288 -8.58 3.73 8.28
CA LEU A 288 -9.66 4.70 8.49
C LEU A 288 -9.27 6.11 8.03
N ALA A 289 -8.01 6.53 8.25
CA ALA A 289 -7.52 7.81 7.76
C ALA A 289 -7.57 7.89 6.22
N ILE A 290 -7.15 6.83 5.52
CA ILE A 290 -7.25 6.72 4.06
C ILE A 290 -8.71 6.81 3.62
N ILE A 291 -9.61 6.03 4.23
CA ILE A 291 -11.04 6.00 3.87
C ILE A 291 -11.68 7.37 4.07
N ASN A 292 -11.43 8.02 5.21
CA ASN A 292 -11.97 9.35 5.51
C ASN A 292 -11.45 10.39 4.51
N LYS A 293 -10.14 10.37 4.19
CA LYS A 293 -9.55 11.30 3.22
C LYS A 293 -10.10 11.10 1.81
N CYS A 294 -10.34 9.85 1.41
CA CYS A 294 -11.00 9.54 0.16
C CYS A 294 -12.44 10.08 0.15
N LYS A 295 -13.20 9.89 1.24
CA LYS A 295 -14.57 10.39 1.38
C LYS A 295 -14.66 11.91 1.32
N GLU A 296 -13.77 12.64 1.97
CA GLU A 296 -13.63 14.11 1.86
C GLU A 296 -13.42 14.58 0.41
N ASN A 297 -12.95 13.68 -0.45
CA ASN A 297 -12.64 13.92 -1.85
C ASN A 297 -13.63 13.23 -2.80
N ASN A 298 -14.84 12.92 -2.32
CA ASN A 298 -15.91 12.28 -3.08
C ASN A 298 -15.54 10.90 -3.67
N ILE A 299 -14.67 10.16 -2.97
CA ILE A 299 -14.32 8.78 -3.30
C ILE A 299 -14.80 7.88 -2.16
N ASP A 300 -15.83 7.09 -2.42
CA ASP A 300 -16.31 6.08 -1.50
C ASP A 300 -15.41 4.83 -1.55
N ILE A 301 -14.79 4.48 -0.41
CA ILE A 301 -14.05 3.23 -0.24
C ILE A 301 -14.63 2.47 0.95
N PHE A 302 -15.02 1.21 0.74
CA PHE A 302 -15.49 0.33 1.82
C PHE A 302 -14.37 -0.55 2.34
N HIS A 303 -14.24 -0.65 3.66
CA HIS A 303 -13.38 -1.64 4.30
C HIS A 303 -14.14 -2.97 4.39
N VAL A 304 -13.66 -4.00 3.70
CA VAL A 304 -14.39 -5.26 3.52
C VAL A 304 -13.47 -6.47 3.73
N THR A 305 -14.05 -7.57 4.18
CA THR A 305 -13.39 -8.88 4.19
C THR A 305 -13.57 -9.61 2.87
N PHE A 306 -12.81 -10.69 2.65
CA PHE A 306 -13.06 -11.60 1.51
C PHE A 306 -14.45 -12.25 1.60
N ASP A 307 -14.95 -12.52 2.80
CA ASP A 307 -16.30 -13.04 3.01
C ASP A 307 -17.39 -12.03 2.66
N ASP A 308 -17.15 -10.74 2.92
CA ASP A 308 -18.05 -9.68 2.45
C ASP A 308 -18.09 -9.67 0.92
N ILE A 309 -16.95 -9.84 0.24
CA ILE A 309 -16.90 -9.90 -1.21
C ILE A 309 -17.70 -11.12 -1.71
N ARG A 310 -17.47 -12.32 -1.15
CA ARG A 310 -18.21 -13.54 -1.53
C ARG A 310 -19.73 -13.39 -1.36
N LYS A 311 -20.18 -12.69 -0.31
CA LYS A 311 -21.61 -12.56 0.02
C LYS A 311 -22.31 -11.43 -0.73
N LYS A 312 -21.61 -10.33 -1.01
CA LYS A 312 -22.22 -9.07 -1.45
C LYS A 312 -21.81 -8.65 -2.86
N CYS A 313 -20.81 -9.31 -3.45
CA CYS A 313 -20.39 -9.03 -4.81
C CYS A 313 -21.07 -9.93 -5.83
N ILE A 314 -21.36 -9.34 -6.99
CA ILE A 314 -21.76 -10.06 -8.20
C ILE A 314 -20.86 -9.62 -9.35
N PHE A 315 -20.62 -10.53 -10.29
CA PHE A 315 -19.79 -10.31 -11.46
C PHE A 315 -20.66 -10.52 -12.70
N LEU A 316 -20.79 -9.50 -13.55
CA LEU A 316 -21.72 -9.52 -14.68
C LEU A 316 -20.97 -9.32 -15.99
N ASN A 317 -21.14 -10.27 -16.92
CA ASN A 317 -20.61 -10.16 -18.27
C ASN A 317 -21.13 -8.87 -18.94
N LYS A 318 -20.24 -8.07 -19.52
CA LYS A 318 -20.58 -6.76 -20.09
C LYS A 318 -21.51 -6.84 -21.29
N GLU A 319 -21.41 -7.90 -22.08
CA GLU A 319 -22.20 -8.06 -23.31
C GLU A 319 -23.56 -8.71 -23.03
N THR A 320 -23.58 -9.77 -22.23
CA THR A 320 -24.75 -10.61 -22.03
C THR A 320 -25.53 -10.31 -20.75
N GLY A 321 -24.89 -9.63 -19.78
CA GLY A 321 -25.44 -9.43 -18.43
C GLY A 321 -25.50 -10.71 -17.59
N LYS A 322 -25.02 -11.86 -18.10
CA LYS A 322 -25.00 -13.12 -17.35
C LYS A 322 -24.02 -13.01 -16.18
N GLN A 323 -24.42 -13.55 -15.03
CA GLN A 323 -23.53 -13.69 -13.89
C GLN A 323 -22.37 -14.63 -14.23
N ILE A 324 -21.16 -14.21 -13.86
CA ILE A 324 -19.94 -15.01 -13.83
C ILE A 324 -19.71 -15.42 -12.38
N ASP A 325 -19.48 -16.71 -12.16
CA ASP A 325 -19.27 -17.25 -10.81
C ASP A 325 -17.94 -18.01 -10.67
N ASN A 326 -17.72 -18.58 -9.49
CA ASN A 326 -16.52 -19.34 -9.18
C ASN A 326 -16.33 -20.53 -10.11
N THR A 327 -17.40 -21.21 -10.53
CA THR A 327 -17.32 -22.39 -11.40
C THR A 327 -16.87 -22.02 -12.81
N ASP A 328 -17.30 -20.85 -13.31
CA ASP A 328 -16.80 -20.31 -14.57
C ASP A 328 -15.29 -20.08 -14.50
N ILE A 329 -14.79 -19.43 -13.43
CA ILE A 329 -13.36 -19.11 -13.25
C ILE A 329 -12.50 -20.35 -12.98
N GLU A 330 -12.98 -21.29 -12.17
CA GLU A 330 -12.30 -22.57 -11.91
C GLU A 330 -11.99 -23.31 -13.21
N ARG A 331 -12.92 -23.28 -14.17
CA ARG A 331 -12.69 -23.88 -15.48
C ARG A 331 -11.53 -23.21 -16.22
N TYR A 332 -11.44 -21.88 -16.24
CA TYR A 332 -10.31 -21.19 -16.85
C TYR A 332 -8.99 -21.50 -16.15
N LEU A 333 -8.99 -21.58 -14.81
CA LEU A 333 -7.82 -21.96 -14.02
C LEU A 333 -7.33 -23.37 -14.35
N ASN A 334 -8.25 -24.34 -14.43
CA ASN A 334 -7.95 -25.73 -14.74
C ASN A 334 -7.45 -25.89 -16.19
N ASP A 335 -8.11 -25.22 -17.13
CA ASP A 335 -7.76 -25.26 -18.56
C ASP A 335 -6.50 -24.42 -18.86
N LYS A 336 -6.01 -23.62 -17.90
CA LYS A 336 -4.92 -22.64 -18.05
C LYS A 336 -5.14 -21.72 -19.26
N LYS A 337 -6.39 -21.33 -19.48
CA LYS A 337 -6.80 -20.52 -20.62
C LYS A 337 -7.03 -19.09 -20.17
N THR A 338 -6.46 -18.14 -20.92
CA THR A 338 -6.79 -16.72 -20.77
C THR A 338 -8.28 -16.48 -21.00
N ILE A 339 -8.89 -15.72 -20.09
CA ILE A 339 -10.28 -15.32 -20.20
C ILE A 339 -10.46 -14.33 -21.35
N ASP A 340 -11.44 -14.62 -22.20
CA ASP A 340 -11.79 -13.84 -23.40
C ASP A 340 -13.10 -13.06 -23.23
N ILE A 341 -13.69 -13.09 -22.03
CA ILE A 341 -14.90 -12.34 -21.68
C ILE A 341 -14.57 -11.13 -20.80
N GLU A 342 -15.22 -10.01 -21.09
CA GLU A 342 -15.21 -8.84 -20.22
C GLU A 342 -16.40 -8.85 -19.27
N PHE A 343 -16.16 -8.56 -17.99
CA PHE A 343 -17.21 -8.49 -16.98
C PHE A 343 -16.91 -7.43 -15.92
N ASP A 344 -17.97 -6.87 -15.34
CA ASP A 344 -17.92 -5.86 -14.29
C ASP A 344 -18.14 -6.50 -12.92
N MET A 345 -17.47 -5.95 -11.90
CA MET A 345 -17.69 -6.28 -10.50
C MET A 345 -18.63 -5.25 -9.86
N TYR A 346 -19.59 -5.72 -9.05
CA TYR A 346 -20.50 -4.87 -8.29
C TYR A 346 -20.51 -5.28 -6.82
N TYR A 347 -20.53 -4.31 -5.91
CA TYR A 347 -20.73 -4.50 -4.47
C TYR A 347 -22.02 -3.81 -4.05
N ASN A 348 -22.98 -4.55 -3.49
CA ASN A 348 -24.32 -4.03 -3.15
C ASN A 348 -24.96 -3.24 -4.33
N ASN A 349 -24.89 -3.80 -5.54
CA ASN A 349 -25.38 -3.20 -6.81
C ASN A 349 -24.66 -1.93 -7.27
N ILE A 350 -23.53 -1.56 -6.67
CA ILE A 350 -22.70 -0.42 -7.09
C ILE A 350 -21.44 -0.94 -7.76
N ARG A 351 -21.08 -0.40 -8.93
CA ARG A 351 -19.91 -0.83 -9.69
C ARG A 351 -18.62 -0.61 -8.89
N VAL A 352 -17.72 -1.59 -8.88
CA VAL A 352 -16.43 -1.52 -8.16
C VAL A 352 -15.33 -1.08 -9.12
N PHE A 353 -14.76 0.11 -8.91
CA PHE A 353 -13.67 0.61 -9.77
C PHE A 353 -12.29 0.13 -9.34
N PHE A 354 -12.12 -0.20 -8.06
CA PHE A 354 -10.81 -0.39 -7.46
C PHE A 354 -10.86 -1.36 -6.28
N VAL A 355 -9.87 -2.25 -6.20
CA VAL A 355 -9.70 -3.19 -5.10
C VAL A 355 -8.29 -3.05 -4.53
N TYR A 356 -8.17 -2.53 -3.32
CA TYR A 356 -6.91 -2.31 -2.61
C TYR A 356 -6.66 -3.40 -1.58
N TYR A 357 -5.65 -4.24 -1.82
CA TYR A 357 -5.30 -5.34 -0.92
C TYR A 357 -4.45 -4.86 0.26
N ARG A 358 -4.99 -5.05 1.47
CA ARG A 358 -4.27 -4.96 2.77
C ARG A 358 -3.96 -6.32 3.37
N TRP A 359 -4.30 -7.39 2.64
CA TRP A 359 -4.00 -8.79 2.94
C TRP A 359 -3.29 -9.46 1.76
N TYR A 360 -3.19 -10.80 1.72
CA TYR A 360 -2.71 -11.57 0.57
C TYR A 360 -1.24 -11.35 0.16
N TYR A 361 -0.42 -10.78 1.04
CA TYR A 361 1.03 -10.62 0.83
C TYR A 361 1.85 -11.89 1.15
N ASN A 362 1.32 -12.80 1.98
CA ASN A 362 1.96 -14.10 2.26
C ASN A 362 1.27 -15.24 1.52
N TYR A 363 2.05 -16.28 1.19
CA TYR A 363 1.54 -17.50 0.54
C TYR A 363 0.48 -18.21 1.39
N GLU A 364 0.68 -18.29 2.70
CA GLU A 364 -0.24 -18.93 3.66
C GLU A 364 -1.62 -18.28 3.74
N HIS A 365 -1.77 -17.07 3.18
CA HIS A 365 -3.06 -16.37 3.14
C HIS A 365 -4.00 -16.91 2.06
N TYR A 366 -3.54 -17.79 1.17
CA TYR A 366 -4.33 -18.29 0.05
C TYR A 366 -4.82 -19.72 0.30
N THR A 367 -6.13 -19.88 0.41
CA THR A 367 -6.82 -21.16 0.16
C THR A 367 -7.19 -21.28 -1.31
N GLU A 368 -7.63 -22.46 -1.77
CA GLU A 368 -8.13 -22.61 -3.15
C GLU A 368 -9.31 -21.66 -3.44
N GLU A 369 -10.21 -21.46 -2.48
CA GLU A 369 -11.32 -20.50 -2.60
C GLU A 369 -10.83 -19.05 -2.72
N ASP A 370 -9.72 -18.70 -2.04
CA ASP A 370 -9.10 -17.38 -2.15
C ASP A 370 -8.44 -17.18 -3.52
N ILE A 371 -7.85 -18.22 -4.11
CA ILE A 371 -7.26 -18.17 -5.45
C ILE A 371 -8.35 -17.90 -6.49
N ILE A 372 -9.48 -18.61 -6.40
CA ILE A 372 -10.61 -18.43 -7.31
C ILE A 372 -11.20 -17.03 -7.16
N LEU A 373 -11.41 -16.56 -5.92
CA LEU A 373 -11.93 -15.22 -5.68
C LEU A 373 -10.97 -14.14 -6.17
N ARG A 374 -9.67 -14.27 -5.91
CA ARG A 374 -8.65 -13.34 -6.38
C ARG A 374 -8.60 -13.32 -7.91
N ALA A 375 -8.71 -14.47 -8.57
CA ALA A 375 -8.81 -14.57 -10.02
C ALA A 375 -10.06 -13.89 -10.58
N LEU A 376 -11.22 -14.10 -9.95
CA LEU A 376 -12.48 -13.48 -10.36
C LEU A 376 -12.39 -11.95 -10.29
N ILE A 377 -11.82 -11.40 -9.21
CA ILE A 377 -11.55 -9.96 -9.07
C ILE A 377 -10.57 -9.48 -10.15
N GLU A 378 -9.43 -10.16 -10.29
CA GLU A 378 -8.36 -9.77 -11.21
C GLU A 378 -8.82 -9.81 -12.69
N CYS A 379 -9.74 -10.71 -13.03
CA CYS A 379 -10.32 -10.82 -14.37
C CYS A 379 -11.44 -9.80 -14.62
N SER A 380 -12.11 -9.28 -13.59
CA SER A 380 -13.15 -8.23 -13.71
C SER A 380 -12.60 -6.87 -14.12
N SER A 381 -13.43 -5.93 -14.57
CA SER A 381 -12.99 -4.59 -14.96
C SER A 381 -12.36 -3.75 -13.83
N ALA A 382 -12.56 -4.12 -12.56
CA ALA A 382 -11.99 -3.41 -11.42
C ALA A 382 -10.45 -3.37 -11.46
N VAL A 383 -9.87 -2.24 -11.06
CA VAL A 383 -8.41 -2.08 -10.98
C VAL A 383 -7.91 -2.60 -9.63
N SER A 384 -7.11 -3.65 -9.66
CA SER A 384 -6.43 -4.21 -8.49
C SER A 384 -5.19 -3.38 -8.09
N LEU A 385 -5.02 -3.10 -6.79
CA LEU A 385 -3.78 -2.61 -6.21
C LEU A 385 -3.24 -3.57 -5.13
N PRO A 386 -2.16 -4.32 -5.43
CA PRO A 386 -1.56 -4.48 -6.75
C PRO A 386 -2.38 -5.39 -7.65
N SER A 387 -2.22 -5.22 -8.97
CA SER A 387 -2.50 -6.28 -9.94
C SER A 387 -1.61 -7.50 -9.69
N VAL A 388 -2.00 -8.66 -10.20
CA VAL A 388 -1.26 -9.91 -9.98
C VAL A 388 0.18 -9.84 -10.50
N GLU A 389 0.43 -9.21 -11.65
CA GLU A 389 1.77 -9.02 -12.20
C GLU A 389 2.60 -8.10 -11.33
N LEU A 390 2.01 -6.99 -10.86
CA LEU A 390 2.69 -6.07 -9.96
C LEU A 390 3.04 -6.74 -8.62
N GLN A 391 2.17 -7.62 -8.11
CA GLN A 391 2.45 -8.39 -6.92
C GLN A 391 3.61 -9.36 -7.14
N ILE A 392 3.62 -10.07 -8.27
CA ILE A 392 4.71 -10.98 -8.65
C ILE A 392 6.04 -10.23 -8.77
N LEU A 393 6.07 -9.06 -9.42
CA LEU A 393 7.29 -8.25 -9.55
C LEU A 393 7.79 -7.68 -8.21
N GLY A 394 6.94 -7.63 -7.19
CA GLY A 394 7.32 -7.26 -5.83
C GLY A 394 8.09 -8.35 -5.09
N LEU A 395 8.06 -9.60 -5.57
CA LEU A 395 8.76 -10.70 -4.92
C LEU A 395 10.27 -10.47 -4.89
N LYS A 396 10.91 -10.84 -3.79
CA LYS A 396 12.36 -10.71 -3.56
C LYS A 396 13.24 -11.21 -4.71
N ILE A 397 12.82 -12.23 -5.47
CA ILE A 397 13.57 -12.76 -6.63
C ILE A 397 13.80 -11.71 -7.73
N PHE A 398 12.86 -10.76 -7.90
CA PHE A 398 13.01 -9.71 -8.91
C PHE A 398 14.07 -8.69 -8.56
N GLN A 399 14.49 -8.59 -7.29
CA GLN A 399 15.67 -7.80 -6.93
C GLN A 399 16.94 -8.34 -7.62
N ILE A 400 17.05 -9.67 -7.73
CA ILE A 400 18.17 -10.33 -8.42
C ILE A 400 18.05 -10.14 -9.93
N ARG A 401 16.84 -10.32 -10.49
CA ARG A 401 16.62 -10.14 -11.94
C ARG A 401 16.89 -8.71 -12.39
N PHE A 402 16.41 -7.72 -11.65
CA PHE A 402 16.63 -6.31 -11.97
C PHE A 402 18.07 -5.84 -11.70
N LYS A 403 18.90 -6.59 -10.97
CA LYS A 403 20.35 -6.32 -10.90
C LYS A 403 21.08 -6.64 -12.22
N ASN A 404 20.50 -7.49 -13.07
CA ASN A 404 21.10 -7.86 -14.35
C ASN A 404 20.86 -6.75 -15.40
N GLU A 405 21.94 -6.11 -15.87
CA GLU A 405 21.85 -5.02 -16.87
C GLU A 405 21.15 -5.47 -18.16
N HIS A 406 21.44 -6.67 -18.66
CA HIS A 406 20.78 -7.18 -19.87
C HIS A 406 19.27 -7.33 -19.68
N TYR A 407 18.84 -7.72 -18.47
CA TYR A 407 17.42 -7.79 -18.13
C TYR A 407 16.78 -6.40 -18.03
N LEU A 408 17.45 -5.43 -17.39
CA LEU A 408 16.97 -4.03 -17.33
C LEU A 408 16.81 -3.41 -18.72
N LEU A 409 17.75 -3.66 -19.64
CA LEU A 409 17.74 -3.10 -20.99
C LEU A 409 16.56 -3.59 -21.86
N LYS A 410 15.84 -4.64 -21.44
CA LYS A 410 14.57 -5.04 -22.06
C LYS A 410 13.46 -4.02 -21.80
N PHE A 411 13.54 -3.33 -20.66
CA PHE A 411 12.49 -2.45 -20.17
C PHE A 411 12.92 -0.98 -20.10
N LEU A 412 14.22 -0.68 -20.09
CA LEU A 412 14.75 0.66 -19.86
C LEU A 412 15.77 1.05 -20.92
N SER A 413 16.00 2.36 -21.07
CA SER A 413 17.13 2.87 -21.84
C SER A 413 18.44 2.53 -21.12
N GLN A 414 19.56 2.62 -21.84
CA GLN A 414 20.88 2.41 -21.24
C GLN A 414 21.20 3.43 -20.13
N GLU A 415 20.72 4.67 -20.27
CA GLU A 415 20.89 5.71 -19.26
C GLU A 415 20.08 5.42 -17.99
N ASP A 416 18.82 5.02 -18.17
CA ASP A 416 17.93 4.64 -17.07
C ASP A 416 18.47 3.41 -16.32
N ALA A 417 18.93 2.39 -17.05
CA ALA A 417 19.54 1.20 -16.46
C ALA A 417 20.81 1.54 -15.66
N LYS A 418 21.71 2.37 -16.21
CA LYS A 418 22.92 2.84 -15.51
C LYS A 418 22.61 3.65 -14.25
N THR A 419 21.49 4.35 -14.24
CA THR A 419 21.04 5.11 -13.06
C THR A 419 20.62 4.18 -11.92
N LEU A 420 19.93 3.07 -12.22
CA LEU A 420 19.44 2.13 -11.21
C LEU A 420 20.49 1.11 -10.73
N LEU A 421 21.35 0.64 -11.63
CA LEU A 421 22.31 -0.44 -11.35
C LEU A 421 23.16 -0.27 -10.06
N PRO A 422 23.64 0.94 -9.71
CA PRO A 422 24.40 1.16 -8.48
C PRO A 422 23.59 0.95 -7.19
N PHE A 423 22.26 1.09 -7.26
CA PHE A 423 21.40 1.06 -6.08
C PHE A 423 20.98 -0.34 -5.68
N PHE A 424 21.06 -1.32 -6.58
CA PHE A 424 20.82 -2.72 -6.21
C PHE A 424 21.93 -3.26 -5.29
N GLY A 425 21.55 -4.16 -4.40
CA GLY A 425 22.48 -4.91 -3.55
C GLY A 425 23.32 -5.93 -4.34
N ASP A 426 24.22 -6.58 -3.63
CA ASP A 426 24.98 -7.71 -4.18
C ASP A 426 24.28 -9.01 -3.78
N TYR A 427 23.86 -9.78 -4.79
CA TYR A 427 23.09 -11.00 -4.62
C TYR A 427 23.89 -12.22 -5.08
N TYR A 428 23.76 -13.33 -4.36
CA TYR A 428 24.48 -14.57 -4.64
C TYR A 428 23.56 -15.78 -4.51
N LYS A 429 23.76 -16.77 -5.39
CA LYS A 429 23.03 -18.04 -5.32
C LYS A 429 23.38 -18.75 -4.00
N TYR A 430 22.39 -19.37 -3.39
CA TYR A 430 22.63 -20.21 -2.22
C TYR A 430 23.49 -21.43 -2.57
N THR A 431 24.56 -21.62 -1.80
CA THR A 431 25.33 -22.87 -1.69
C THR A 431 25.76 -23.02 -0.23
N LYS A 432 25.88 -24.25 0.27
CA LYS A 432 26.21 -24.51 1.68
C LYS A 432 27.61 -23.99 2.05
N GLU A 433 28.49 -23.86 1.06
CA GLU A 433 29.89 -23.46 1.25
C GLU A 433 30.11 -21.93 1.13
N PHE A 434 29.17 -21.17 0.55
CA PHE A 434 29.36 -19.73 0.30
C PHE A 434 29.46 -18.91 1.59
N VAL A 435 28.62 -19.22 2.58
CA VAL A 435 28.69 -18.64 3.92
C VAL A 435 29.21 -19.65 4.93
N ASN A 436 30.18 -19.25 5.73
CA ASN A 436 30.81 -20.04 6.78
C ASN A 436 30.91 -19.22 8.10
N LYS A 437 31.56 -19.79 9.12
CA LYS A 437 31.67 -19.16 10.44
C LYS A 437 32.39 -17.80 10.43
N GLU A 438 33.26 -17.55 9.45
CA GLU A 438 34.08 -16.34 9.36
C GLU A 438 33.32 -15.18 8.69
N ASN A 439 32.53 -15.46 7.65
CA ASN A 439 31.84 -14.43 6.86
C ASN A 439 30.31 -14.36 7.08
N LYS A 440 29.72 -15.17 7.98
CA LYS A 440 28.27 -15.16 8.26
C LYS A 440 27.67 -13.80 8.60
N LYS A 441 28.47 -12.88 9.13
CA LYS A 441 28.02 -11.52 9.50
C LYS A 441 27.90 -10.58 8.30
N ASP A 442 28.52 -10.94 7.17
CA ASP A 442 28.60 -10.11 5.96
C ASP A 442 27.42 -10.35 5.01
N TYR A 443 26.57 -11.33 5.31
CA TYR A 443 25.46 -11.74 4.45
C TYR A 443 24.17 -11.89 5.24
N VAL A 444 23.06 -11.73 4.53
CA VAL A 444 21.71 -12.12 4.97
C VAL A 444 21.18 -13.17 4.00
N LEU A 445 20.58 -14.23 4.54
CA LEU A 445 19.91 -15.24 3.72
C LEU A 445 18.43 -14.86 3.62
N LYS A 446 18.00 -14.47 2.43
CA LYS A 446 16.61 -14.07 2.15
C LYS A 446 15.80 -15.28 1.70
N THR A 447 14.69 -15.56 2.40
CA THR A 447 13.65 -16.49 1.93
C THR A 447 12.70 -15.79 0.97
N LEU A 448 11.86 -16.55 0.27
CA LEU A 448 10.82 -16.01 -0.61
C LEU A 448 9.57 -15.47 0.12
N ASN A 449 9.46 -15.66 1.43
CA ASN A 449 8.33 -15.12 2.17
C ASN A 449 8.48 -13.59 2.29
N GLU A 450 7.40 -12.88 2.02
CA GLU A 450 7.32 -11.43 2.20
C GLU A 450 6.92 -11.06 3.63
N GLY A 451 7.04 -9.78 3.97
CA GLY A 451 6.88 -9.32 5.36
C GLY A 451 8.13 -9.52 6.23
N GLY A 452 8.15 -8.81 7.36
CA GLY A 452 9.27 -8.87 8.32
C GLY A 452 9.40 -10.23 9.00
N GLY A 453 10.61 -10.56 9.47
CA GLY A 453 10.85 -11.79 10.24
C GLY A 453 11.29 -13.03 9.47
N ASN A 454 11.32 -12.96 8.13
CA ASN A 454 11.57 -14.13 7.28
C ASN A 454 13.02 -14.29 6.79
N ASN A 455 13.91 -13.35 7.13
CA ASN A 455 15.32 -13.42 6.74
C ASN A 455 16.12 -14.10 7.85
N LEU A 456 17.13 -14.87 7.47
CA LEU A 456 18.03 -15.54 8.42
C LEU A 456 19.36 -14.78 8.52
N TYR A 457 19.86 -14.63 9.75
CA TYR A 457 21.06 -13.86 10.05
C TYR A 457 22.07 -14.69 10.85
N ASP A 458 23.35 -14.34 10.72
CA ASP A 458 24.43 -14.88 11.56
C ASP A 458 24.43 -16.42 11.64
N ASP A 459 24.27 -17.00 12.83
CA ASP A 459 24.28 -18.45 13.03
C ASP A 459 23.05 -19.17 12.48
N GLU A 460 21.95 -18.46 12.23
CA GLU A 460 20.74 -19.04 11.61
C GLU A 460 21.01 -19.43 10.16
N ILE A 461 21.86 -18.68 9.47
CA ILE A 461 22.28 -18.99 8.09
C ILE A 461 22.95 -20.37 8.03
N LEU A 462 23.81 -20.66 9.00
CA LEU A 462 24.57 -21.92 9.06
C LEU A 462 23.69 -23.13 9.43
N LYS A 463 22.51 -22.88 9.98
CA LYS A 463 21.53 -23.90 10.39
C LYS A 463 20.44 -24.14 9.34
N PHE A 464 20.45 -23.38 8.24
CA PHE A 464 19.42 -23.53 7.21
C PHE A 464 19.46 -24.93 6.57
N ASP A 465 18.32 -25.60 6.63
CA ASP A 465 18.08 -26.94 6.10
C ASP A 465 16.89 -26.99 5.11
N GLY A 466 16.35 -25.82 4.74
CA GLY A 466 15.23 -25.69 3.81
C GLY A 466 15.62 -25.85 2.34
N ASP A 467 14.66 -25.57 1.45
CA ASP A 467 14.84 -25.70 0.00
C ASP A 467 15.83 -24.65 -0.55
N PRO A 468 16.99 -25.05 -1.09
CA PRO A 468 17.99 -24.13 -1.64
C PRO A 468 17.49 -23.33 -2.85
N ASN A 469 16.41 -23.76 -3.51
CA ASN A 469 15.82 -23.02 -4.63
C ASN A 469 14.91 -21.88 -4.17
N ARG A 470 14.58 -21.81 -2.88
CA ARG A 470 13.68 -20.79 -2.29
C ARG A 470 14.42 -19.80 -1.40
N VAL A 471 15.74 -19.68 -1.59
CA VAL A 471 16.58 -18.75 -0.85
C VAL A 471 17.71 -18.20 -1.72
N PHE A 472 18.21 -17.02 -1.35
CA PHE A 472 19.42 -16.44 -1.92
C PHE A 472 20.14 -15.58 -0.89
N PHE A 473 21.45 -15.42 -1.07
CA PHE A 473 22.25 -14.53 -0.24
C PHE A 473 22.18 -13.11 -0.78
N MET A 474 22.13 -12.15 0.13
CA MET A 474 22.39 -10.75 -0.15
C MET A 474 23.52 -10.28 0.77
N LYS A 475 24.49 -9.53 0.24
CA LYS A 475 25.50 -8.89 1.08
C LYS A 475 24.81 -7.91 2.04
N LYS A 476 25.14 -7.98 3.32
CA LYS A 476 24.60 -7.10 4.35
C LYS A 476 25.01 -5.67 4.03
N ILE A 477 24.03 -4.77 3.99
CA ILE A 477 24.28 -3.34 3.78
C ILE A 477 24.72 -2.74 5.12
N ASN A 478 25.89 -2.12 5.16
CA ASN A 478 26.38 -1.42 6.35
C ASN A 478 25.80 0.00 6.37
N GLY A 479 24.57 0.10 6.86
CA GLY A 479 23.85 1.37 6.95
C GLY A 479 24.57 2.39 7.83
N ILE A 480 24.61 3.65 7.39
CA ILE A 480 25.15 4.77 8.16
C ILE A 480 24.29 4.95 9.43
N SER A 481 24.95 5.03 10.58
CA SER A 481 24.28 5.17 11.87
C SER A 481 24.23 6.63 12.35
N HIS A 482 23.13 7.00 12.99
CA HIS A 482 22.91 8.31 13.59
C HIS A 482 22.54 8.18 15.07
N GLN A 483 22.84 9.21 15.86
CA GLN A 483 22.38 9.29 17.24
C GLN A 483 20.92 9.75 17.28
N ASN A 484 20.03 8.92 17.83
CA ASN A 484 18.63 9.26 18.04
C ASN A 484 18.06 8.53 19.27
N THR A 485 16.81 8.80 19.61
CA THR A 485 16.05 8.15 20.70
C THR A 485 14.67 7.80 20.19
N PHE A 486 14.19 6.61 20.51
CA PHE A 486 12.78 6.29 20.39
C PHE A 486 12.00 6.97 21.52
N VAL A 487 10.70 7.12 21.31
CA VAL A 487 9.81 7.90 22.19
C VAL A 487 9.79 7.40 23.64
N ASN A 488 10.00 6.09 23.83
CA ASN A 488 10.03 5.46 25.15
C ASN A 488 11.45 5.19 25.67
N ASP A 489 12.48 5.59 24.93
CA ASP A 489 13.85 5.41 25.37
C ASP A 489 14.23 6.39 26.48
N ILE A 490 15.01 5.88 27.42
CA ILE A 490 15.66 6.65 28.48
C ILE A 490 17.00 7.21 27.99
N PHE A 491 17.72 6.44 27.17
CA PHE A 491 19.06 6.77 26.68
C PHE A 491 19.10 6.86 25.15
N GLN A 492 20.03 7.67 24.64
CA GLN A 492 20.36 7.70 23.22
C GLN A 492 20.88 6.35 22.73
N ARG A 493 20.63 6.07 21.45
CA ARG A 493 21.14 4.90 20.74
C ARG A 493 21.61 5.27 19.34
N ASN A 494 22.43 4.39 18.78
CA ASN A 494 22.77 4.45 17.36
C ASN A 494 21.65 3.80 16.57
N VAL A 495 20.98 4.58 15.75
CA VAL A 495 19.93 4.10 14.85
C VAL A 495 20.42 4.13 13.41
N VAL A 496 19.90 3.22 12.60
CA VAL A 496 20.11 3.20 11.15
C VAL A 496 18.76 3.50 10.47
N PRO A 497 18.65 4.62 9.74
CA PRO A 497 17.43 4.98 9.01
C PRO A 497 17.32 4.17 7.72
N GLU A 498 16.18 3.53 7.55
CA GLU A 498 15.74 2.88 6.33
C GLU A 498 14.70 3.76 5.65
N ILE A 499 15.04 4.27 4.46
CA ILE A 499 14.28 5.28 3.75
C ILE A 499 13.50 4.62 2.61
N GLY A 500 12.18 4.63 2.74
CA GLY A 500 11.26 4.14 1.73
C GLY A 500 10.76 5.25 0.82
N VAL A 501 11.20 5.27 -0.42
CA VAL A 501 10.73 6.22 -1.44
C VAL A 501 9.57 5.59 -2.20
N MET A 502 8.46 6.32 -2.32
CA MET A 502 7.27 5.82 -2.98
C MET A 502 7.10 6.43 -4.37
N GLY A 503 6.46 5.70 -5.27
CA GLY A 503 6.12 6.17 -6.60
C GLY A 503 4.83 5.56 -7.09
N TRP A 504 4.14 6.28 -7.96
CA TRP A 504 2.94 5.78 -8.62
C TRP A 504 2.93 6.09 -10.10
N LEU A 505 2.29 5.21 -10.86
CA LEU A 505 2.13 5.36 -12.30
C LEU A 505 0.74 4.85 -12.69
N VAL A 506 0.10 5.60 -13.60
CA VAL A 506 -1.15 5.17 -14.23
C VAL A 506 -0.99 5.27 -15.74
N ALA A 507 -1.29 4.18 -16.44
CA ALA A 507 -1.32 4.09 -17.89
C ALA A 507 -2.68 3.61 -18.38
N LYS A 508 -3.09 4.09 -19.55
CA LYS A 508 -4.28 3.63 -20.26
C LYS A 508 -3.88 3.22 -21.68
N ASP A 509 -4.22 2.00 -22.08
CA ASP A 509 -3.97 1.46 -23.43
C ASP A 509 -2.51 1.68 -23.86
N ASP A 510 -1.57 1.27 -22.99
CA ASP A 510 -0.12 1.39 -23.17
C ASP A 510 0.44 2.83 -23.16
N VAL A 511 -0.40 3.85 -22.96
CA VAL A 511 0.00 5.26 -22.81
C VAL A 511 0.14 5.63 -21.34
N ILE A 512 1.35 5.99 -20.91
CA ILE A 512 1.61 6.53 -19.57
C ILE A 512 0.96 7.91 -19.44
N LEU A 513 0.02 8.05 -18.51
CA LEU A 513 -0.68 9.32 -18.25
C LEU A 513 -0.02 10.09 -17.10
N TYR A 514 0.39 9.37 -16.06
CA TYR A 514 1.12 9.92 -14.91
C TYR A 514 2.23 8.98 -14.48
N ASN A 515 3.35 9.56 -14.07
CA ASN A 515 4.47 8.87 -13.44
C ASN A 515 5.09 9.83 -12.44
N GLU A 516 4.81 9.62 -11.17
CA GLU A 516 5.09 10.59 -10.12
C GLU A 516 5.85 9.94 -8.94
N ASN A 517 6.63 10.77 -8.26
CA ASN A 517 7.15 10.46 -6.93
C ASN A 517 6.02 10.69 -5.90
N ALA A 518 5.94 9.82 -4.91
CA ALA A 518 4.89 9.78 -3.91
C ALA A 518 5.43 10.01 -2.48
N GLY A 519 6.48 10.81 -2.34
CA GLY A 519 7.12 11.13 -1.06
C GLY A 519 7.92 9.96 -0.49
N TYR A 520 8.15 10.03 0.83
CA TYR A 520 8.95 9.04 1.55
C TYR A 520 8.30 8.61 2.87
N ILE A 521 8.72 7.46 3.38
CA ILE A 521 8.62 7.06 4.79
C ILE A 521 10.03 6.75 5.29
N CYS A 522 10.27 6.96 6.58
CA CYS A 522 11.54 6.57 7.20
C CYS A 522 11.24 5.68 8.41
N ARG A 523 11.97 4.57 8.52
CA ARG A 523 11.93 3.68 9.68
C ARG A 523 13.34 3.57 10.23
N SER A 524 13.51 3.76 11.52
CA SER A 524 14.81 3.66 12.17
C SER A 524 14.85 2.43 13.06
N LYS A 525 15.90 1.63 12.94
CA LYS A 525 16.20 0.49 13.85
C LYS A 525 17.48 0.74 14.63
N ASP A 526 17.62 0.09 15.77
CA ASP A 526 18.93 0.06 16.45
C ASP A 526 19.98 -0.58 15.54
N VAL A 527 21.21 -0.08 15.56
CA VAL A 527 22.33 -0.62 14.77
C VAL A 527 22.59 -2.11 15.06
N SER A 528 22.28 -2.59 16.27
CA SER A 528 22.39 -4.00 16.62
C SER A 528 21.19 -4.85 16.19
N SER A 529 20.10 -4.23 15.72
CA SER A 529 18.89 -4.92 15.31
C SER A 529 18.99 -5.39 13.86
N ASN A 530 18.66 -6.66 13.62
CA ASN A 530 18.55 -7.19 12.27
C ASN A 530 17.23 -6.72 11.59
N GLU A 531 16.17 -6.46 12.36
CA GLU A 531 14.84 -6.09 11.86
C GLU A 531 14.45 -4.61 12.10
N CYS A 532 13.58 -4.08 11.23
CA CYS A 532 13.06 -2.70 11.29
C CYS A 532 11.52 -2.64 11.45
N GLY A 533 10.90 -3.73 11.95
CA GLY A 533 9.46 -3.79 12.13
C GLY A 533 8.95 -2.82 13.21
N VAL A 534 8.27 -1.74 12.80
CA VAL A 534 7.74 -0.71 13.74
C VAL A 534 6.63 -1.27 14.63
N SER A 535 5.61 -1.90 14.03
CA SER A 535 4.47 -2.43 14.79
C SER A 535 4.85 -3.60 15.72
N CYS A 536 5.92 -4.35 15.36
CA CYS A 536 6.47 -5.45 16.15
C CYS A 536 7.51 -5.00 17.21
N GLY A 537 7.87 -3.71 17.23
CA GLY A 537 8.76 -3.14 18.25
C GLY A 537 10.26 -3.20 17.95
N PHE A 538 10.66 -3.71 16.78
CA PHE A 538 12.05 -3.79 16.33
C PHE A 538 12.60 -2.47 15.78
N GLY A 539 11.71 -1.56 15.36
CA GLY A 539 12.05 -0.23 14.87
C GLY A 539 11.06 0.84 15.31
N ALA A 540 11.31 2.08 14.88
CA ALA A 540 10.46 3.23 15.09
C ALA A 540 10.19 3.95 13.77
N LEU A 541 9.00 4.53 13.62
CA LEU A 541 8.74 5.48 12.54
C LEU A 541 9.56 6.74 12.78
N ASP A 542 10.17 7.27 11.73
CA ASP A 542 11.11 8.39 11.79
C ASP A 542 10.79 9.45 10.73
N SER A 543 11.42 10.61 10.85
CA SER A 543 11.42 11.67 9.85
C SER A 543 12.86 12.00 9.45
N LEU A 544 13.03 12.74 8.36
CA LEU A 544 14.34 13.21 7.91
C LEU A 544 14.43 14.73 8.07
N GLN A 545 15.63 15.23 8.34
CA GLN A 545 15.98 16.65 8.24
C GLN A 545 17.27 16.81 7.46
N PHE A 546 17.38 17.89 6.71
CA PHE A 546 18.64 18.29 6.10
C PHE A 546 19.35 19.31 6.99
N SER A 547 20.66 19.16 7.14
CA SER A 547 21.46 20.24 7.71
C SER A 547 21.48 21.43 6.75
N ASP A 548 20.99 22.58 7.18
CA ASP A 548 21.35 23.85 6.55
C ASP A 548 22.88 24.02 6.68
N LYS A 549 23.55 24.38 5.58
CA LYS A 549 24.91 24.93 5.65
C LYS A 549 24.85 26.36 6.14
#